data_AF-A0A2H0GZ24-F1
#
_entry.id   AF-A0A2H0GZ24-F1
#
_cell.length_a   1.000
_cell.length_b   1.000
_cell.length_c   1.000
_cell.angle_alpha   90.00
_cell.angle_beta   90.00
_cell.angle_gamma   90.00
#
_symmetry.space_group_name_H-M   'P 1'
#
loop_
_entity.id
_entity.type
_entity.pdbx_description
1 polymer ?
#
loop_
_entity_poly.entity_id
_entity_poly.type
_entity_poly.pdbx_seq_one_letter_code
_entity_poly.pdbx_strand_id
1 'polypeptide(L)'
;MNTKLTLTIDHFTIEKAKIYAKGKGRSLSDIIENYLKAITSEQKTAEDFSPLVNSLLGSFSVPESFDYKEELSKALSEKYNS
;
A
#
# COMPACT_ATOMS: atom_id res chain seq x y z
N MET A 1 17.89 -12.31 10.39
CA MET A 1 19.11 -11.83 11.09
C MET A 1 18.96 -10.34 11.33
N ASN A 2 19.27 -9.85 12.53
CA ASN A 2 19.19 -8.42 12.85
C ASN A 2 20.60 -7.82 12.78
N THR A 3 20.77 -6.76 12.01
CA THR A 3 22.04 -6.03 11.86
C THR A 3 21.86 -4.58 12.29
N LYS A 4 22.92 -3.95 12.80
CA LYS A 4 22.89 -2.54 13.22
C LYS A 4 23.30 -1.65 12.05
N LEU A 5 22.43 -0.71 11.69
CA LEU A 5 22.70 0.35 10.71
C LEU A 5 22.93 1.67 11.45
N THR A 6 24.07 2.32 11.22
CA THR A 6 24.37 3.65 11.77
C THR A 6 24.26 4.68 10.65
N LEU A 7 23.40 5.69 10.84
CA LEU A 7 23.15 6.75 9.86
C LEU A 7 23.63 8.10 10.42
N THR A 8 24.30 8.88 9.57
CA THR A 8 24.62 10.29 9.88
C THR A 8 23.49 11.17 9.34
N ILE A 9 22.77 11.83 10.23
CA ILE A 9 21.61 12.67 9.90
C ILE A 9 21.73 13.96 10.72
N ASP A 10 21.19 15.05 10.18
CA ASP A 10 21.08 16.32 10.89
C ASP A 10 20.38 16.19 12.26
N HIS A 11 20.92 16.87 13.27
CA HIS A 11 20.46 16.78 14.66
C HIS A 11 18.98 17.19 14.81
N PHE A 12 18.58 18.29 14.19
CA PHE A 12 17.22 18.80 14.29
C PHE A 12 16.20 17.86 13.63
N THR A 13 16.63 17.19 12.56
CA THR A 13 15.85 16.15 11.90
C THR A 13 15.65 14.94 12.83
N ILE A 14 16.67 14.52 13.57
CA ILE A 14 16.56 13.41 14.54
C ILE A 14 15.57 13.76 15.66
N GLU A 15 15.61 14.99 16.18
CA GLU A 15 14.67 15.41 17.25
C GLU A 15 13.21 15.40 16.77
N LYS A 16 12.94 15.99 15.61
CA LYS A 16 11.61 15.98 15.00
C LYS A 16 11.10 14.56 14.79
N ALA A 17 11.96 13.68 14.28
CA ALA A 17 11.60 12.28 14.05
C ALA A 17 11.28 11.54 15.35
N LYS A 18 12.03 11.78 16.44
CA LYS A 18 11.73 11.23 17.78
C LYS A 18 10.41 11.72 18.34
N ILE A 19 10.10 13.01 18.21
CA ILE A 19 8.82 13.59 18.65
C ILE A 19 7.66 12.95 17.88
N TYR A 20 7.80 12.84 16.56
CA TYR A 20 6.81 12.19 15.70
C TYR A 20 6.59 10.72 16.10
N ALA A 21 7.67 9.96 16.30
CA ALA A 21 7.61 8.56 16.69
C ALA A 21 6.87 8.37 18.02
N LYS A 22 7.22 9.18 19.03
CA LYS A 22 6.57 9.18 20.34
C LYS A 22 5.08 9.53 20.23
N GLY A 23 4.72 10.53 19.43
CA GLY A 23 3.32 10.90 19.18
C GLY A 23 2.51 9.80 18.49
N LYS A 24 3.16 8.88 17.78
CA LYS A 24 2.53 7.70 17.16
C LYS A 24 2.66 6.43 17.99
N GLY A 25 3.23 6.49 19.20
CA GLY A 25 3.45 5.33 20.06
C GLY A 25 4.40 4.28 19.47
N ARG A 26 5.35 4.71 18.63
CA ARG A 26 6.32 3.82 17.95
C ARG A 26 7.75 4.27 18.23
N SER A 27 8.72 3.36 18.11
CA SER A 27 10.12 3.76 18.14
C SER A 27 10.58 4.32 16.79
N LEU A 28 11.62 5.14 16.80
CA LEU A 28 12.22 5.65 15.56
C LEU A 28 12.79 4.51 14.70
N SER A 29 13.37 3.49 15.34
CA SER A 29 13.88 2.29 14.68
C SER A 29 12.75 1.54 13.95
N ASP A 30 11.59 1.37 14.58
CA ASP A 30 10.44 0.70 13.95
C ASP A 30 9.96 1.46 12.71
N ILE A 31 9.96 2.79 12.76
CA ILE A 31 9.53 3.63 11.64
C ILE A 31 10.50 3.48 10.46
N ILE A 32 11.81 3.58 10.73
CA ILE A 32 12.84 3.46 9.69
C ILE A 32 12.85 2.05 9.10
N GLU A 33 12.78 1.01 9.94
CA GLU A 33 12.73 -0.38 9.47
C GLU A 33 11.52 -0.62 8.57
N ASN A 34 10.34 -0.16 8.96
CA ASN A 34 9.14 -0.29 8.14
C ASN A 34 9.24 0.50 6.83
N TYR A 35 9.83 1.70 6.85
CA TYR A 35 10.05 2.47 5.64
C TYR A 35 11.00 1.75 4.69
N LEU A 36 12.13 1.25 5.20
CA LEU A 36 13.07 0.46 4.42
C LEU A 36 12.39 -0.77 3.83
N LYS A 37 11.62 -1.53 4.63
CA LYS A 37 10.81 -2.65 4.13
C LYS A 37 9.84 -2.24 3.04
N ALA A 38 9.21 -1.07 3.14
CA ALA A 38 8.25 -0.61 2.12
C ALA A 38 8.93 -0.28 0.78
N ILE A 39 10.15 0.26 0.80
CA ILE A 39 10.89 0.62 -0.42
C ILE A 39 11.77 -0.50 -0.97
N THR A 40 12.19 -1.45 -0.13
CA THR A 40 13.01 -2.61 -0.51
C THR A 40 12.22 -3.89 -0.60
N SER A 41 10.96 -3.91 -0.19
CA SER A 41 10.04 -4.95 -0.67
C SER A 41 10.12 -4.81 -2.17
N GLU A 42 10.74 -5.81 -2.82
CA GLU A 42 10.60 -6.02 -4.24
C GLU A 42 9.16 -5.67 -4.56
N GLN A 43 8.94 -4.80 -5.54
CA GLN A 43 7.64 -4.73 -6.17
C GLN A 43 7.33 -6.20 -6.44
N LYS A 44 6.41 -6.78 -5.66
CA LYS A 44 5.76 -7.98 -6.10
C LYS A 44 5.29 -7.55 -7.46
N THR A 45 5.96 -8.07 -8.49
CA THR A 45 5.45 -8.03 -9.84
C THR A 45 3.99 -8.41 -9.67
N ALA A 46 3.12 -7.71 -10.38
CA ALA A 46 1.67 -7.82 -10.25
C ALA A 46 1.11 -9.23 -10.60
N GLU A 47 1.89 -10.28 -10.37
CA GLU A 47 1.68 -11.68 -10.72
C GLU A 47 1.29 -12.54 -9.50
N ASP A 48 1.47 -12.06 -8.27
CA ASP A 48 1.03 -12.77 -7.06
C ASP A 48 -0.41 -12.41 -6.66
N PHE A 49 -1.32 -12.35 -7.64
CA PHE A 49 -2.73 -12.47 -7.33
C PHE A 49 -3.02 -13.87 -6.77
N SER A 50 -3.96 -13.97 -5.82
CA SER A 50 -4.46 -15.29 -5.38
C SER A 50 -4.85 -16.13 -6.60
N PRO A 51 -4.67 -17.47 -6.59
CA PRO A 51 -5.02 -18.35 -7.71
C PRO A 51 -6.44 -18.09 -8.25
N LEU A 52 -7.37 -17.75 -7.36
CA LEU A 52 -8.73 -17.34 -7.73
C LEU A 52 -8.75 -16.04 -8.53
N VAL A 53 -8.04 -15.02 -8.08
CA VAL A 53 -7.98 -13.71 -8.75
C VAL A 53 -7.27 -13.83 -10.10
N ASN A 54 -6.20 -14.62 -10.19
CA ASN A 54 -5.55 -14.95 -11.46
C ASN A 54 -6.48 -15.69 -12.43
N SER A 55 -7.33 -16.60 -11.93
CA SER A 55 -8.32 -17.30 -12.78
C SER A 55 -9.44 -16.38 -13.29
N LEU A 56 -9.71 -15.29 -12.58
CA LEU A 56 -10.74 -14.30 -12.94
C LEU A 56 -10.17 -13.18 -13.81
N LEU A 57 -8.87 -12.90 -13.73
CA LEU A 57 -8.17 -11.90 -14.53
C LEU A 57 -8.27 -12.30 -16.02
N GLY A 58 -8.95 -11.48 -16.83
CA GLY A 58 -9.19 -11.77 -18.26
C GLY A 58 -10.36 -12.71 -18.56
N SER A 59 -11.06 -13.23 -17.54
CA SER A 59 -12.30 -14.01 -17.74
C SER A 59 -13.48 -13.15 -18.24
N PHE A 60 -13.38 -11.83 -18.08
CA PHE A 60 -14.37 -10.87 -18.54
C PHE A 60 -13.77 -9.98 -19.63
N SER A 61 -14.36 -10.02 -20.82
CA SER A 61 -14.03 -9.10 -21.91
C SER A 61 -14.98 -7.91 -21.83
N VAL A 62 -14.39 -6.72 -21.77
CA VAL A 62 -15.11 -5.46 -21.67
C VAL A 62 -15.14 -4.80 -23.06
N PRO A 63 -16.29 -4.29 -23.55
CA PRO A 63 -16.34 -3.51 -24.77
C PRO A 63 -15.44 -2.26 -24.70
N GLU A 64 -14.84 -1.85 -25.81
CA GLU A 64 -13.96 -0.66 -25.82
C GLU A 64 -14.65 0.63 -25.33
N SER A 65 -15.99 0.70 -25.44
CA SER A 65 -16.81 1.83 -25.01
C SER A 65 -17.34 1.71 -23.57
N PHE A 66 -16.82 0.80 -22.76
CA PHE A 66 -17.33 0.58 -21.41
C PHE A 66 -16.82 1.64 -20.43
N ASP A 67 -17.74 2.44 -19.91
CA ASP A 67 -17.44 3.33 -18.79
C ASP A 67 -17.66 2.62 -17.45
N TYR A 68 -16.56 2.20 -16.84
CA TYR A 68 -16.56 1.56 -15.53
C TYR A 68 -17.27 2.39 -14.45
N LYS A 69 -17.16 3.73 -14.49
CA LYS A 69 -17.74 4.58 -13.45
C LYS A 69 -19.25 4.66 -13.56
N GLU A 70 -19.79 4.72 -14.78
CA GLU A 70 -21.24 4.75 -15.01
C GLU A 70 -21.89 3.44 -14.58
N GLU A 71 -21.34 2.29 -14.99
CA GLU A 71 -21.88 0.98 -14.62
C GLU A 71 -21.77 0.72 -13.10
N LEU A 72 -20.67 1.13 -12.47
CA LEU A 72 -20.54 1.03 -11.01
C LEU A 72 -21.59 1.88 -10.29
N SER A 73 -21.81 3.12 -10.75
CA SER A 73 -22.81 4.02 -10.17
C SER A 73 -24.23 3.43 -10.28
N LYS A 74 -24.55 2.87 -11.45
CA LYS A 74 -25.84 2.20 -11.70
C LYS A 74 -26.04 0.99 -10.80
N ALA A 75 -25.06 0.09 -10.71
CA ALA A 75 -25.14 -1.10 -9.87
C ALA A 75 -25.28 -0.78 -8.37
N LEU A 76 -24.57 0.25 -7.90
CA LEU A 76 -24.70 0.72 -6.51
C LEU A 76 -26.09 1.33 -6.27
N SER A 77 -26.60 2.12 -7.21
CA SER A 77 -27.94 2.68 -7.12
C SER A 77 -29.00 1.59 -7.06
N GLU A 78 -28.93 0.57 -7.93
CA GLU A 78 -29.84 -0.58 -7.91
C GLU A 78 -29.76 -1.37 -6.59
N LYS A 79 -28.55 -1.55 -6.05
CA LYS A 79 -28.34 -2.31 -4.82
C LYS A 79 -28.85 -1.60 -3.56
N TYR A 80 -28.69 -0.28 -3.48
CA TYR A 80 -28.97 0.48 -2.25
C TYR A 80 -30.25 1.32 -2.28
N ASN A 81 -30.90 1.50 -3.44
CA ASN A 81 -32.23 2.11 -3.55
C ASN A 81 -33.36 1.08 -3.71
N SER A 82 -33.28 -0.06 -3.00
CA SER A 82 -34.43 -0.93 -2.73
C SER A 82 -34.95 -0.71 -1.32
#